data_AF-A0A9E0H6X5-F1
#
_entry.id   AF-A0A9E0H6X5-F1
#
_cell.length_a   1.000
_cell.length_b   1.000
_cell.length_c   1.000
_cell.angle_alpha   90.00
_cell.angle_beta   90.00
_cell.angle_gamma   90.00
#
_symmetry.space_group_name_H-M   'P 1'
#
loop_
_entity.id
_entity.type
_entity.pdbx_description
1 polymer ?
#
loop_
_entity_poly.entity_id
_entity_poly.type
_entity_poly.pdbx_seq_one_letter_code
_entity_poly.pdbx_strand_id
1 'polypeptide(L)'
;MPRARRLSAGVGGLAAALASLAGCGGPTAPRPAPAPPIVTGQPTGGALEPLLEVLGRAGSLDAICFAWSPAKATAACAIESSSIQGGATVAVRLLGGAPGEYVLYRHPEDQQFFAIDPAGVDRAAVDAVAAELTSGGYQVWDFAPVAVAPGATATIAGWTLRRTRTATGTDGDPQTGTWDTYDDRLELGCGARWSPLAVAGDAFGHPVGEPEIHALVAGGQLVLTASVSWAIEGDNGAASEAVAIDAACPR
;
A
#
# COMPACT_ATOMS: atom_id res chain seq x y z
N MET A 1 -17.41 -50.11 28.75
CA MET A 1 -16.63 -50.96 29.68
C MET A 1 -15.29 -50.29 29.96
N PRO A 2 -14.94 -50.04 31.23
CA PRO A 2 -13.75 -49.30 31.63
C PRO A 2 -12.57 -50.25 31.88
N ARG A 3 -11.34 -49.83 31.58
CA ARG A 3 -10.15 -50.35 32.27
C ARG A 3 -9.14 -49.23 32.51
N ALA A 4 -9.10 -48.81 33.76
CA ALA A 4 -7.97 -48.12 34.36
C ALA A 4 -6.78 -49.09 34.49
N ARG A 5 -5.56 -48.58 34.32
CA ARG A 5 -4.40 -49.02 35.11
C ARG A 5 -3.59 -47.80 35.53
N ARG A 6 -3.26 -47.84 36.82
CA ARG A 6 -2.55 -46.86 37.65
C ARG A 6 -1.21 -47.50 38.08
N LEU A 7 -0.29 -46.62 38.53
CA LEU A 7 0.85 -46.85 39.46
C LEU A 7 2.11 -47.49 38.82
N SER A 8 3.37 -47.10 39.09
CA SER A 8 4.02 -46.38 40.20
C SER A 8 5.33 -45.73 39.70
N ALA A 9 5.66 -44.51 40.11
CA ALA A 9 6.64 -44.13 41.15
C ALA A 9 8.13 -44.45 40.84
N GLY A 10 8.91 -43.39 40.69
CA GLY A 10 10.37 -43.39 40.79
C GLY A 10 10.83 -42.04 41.36
N VAL A 11 11.11 -42.02 42.66
CA VAL A 11 11.71 -40.90 43.39
C VAL A 11 13.21 -40.92 43.14
N GLY A 12 13.79 -39.78 42.79
CA GLY A 12 15.23 -39.58 42.72
C GLY A 12 15.51 -38.09 42.68
N GLY A 13 15.63 -37.47 43.85
CA GLY A 13 16.12 -36.10 43.96
C GLY A 13 17.64 -36.05 43.75
N LEU A 14 18.14 -34.92 43.25
CA LEU A 14 19.38 -34.34 43.74
C LEU A 14 19.53 -32.88 43.29
N ALA A 15 19.90 -32.07 44.28
CA ALA A 15 20.80 -30.93 44.23
C ALA A 15 20.48 -29.73 43.32
N ALA A 16 20.25 -28.62 44.02
CA ALA A 16 20.33 -27.25 43.55
C ALA A 16 21.65 -26.92 42.84
N ALA A 17 21.53 -26.14 41.77
CA ALA A 17 22.52 -25.13 41.40
C ALA A 17 21.76 -23.90 40.88
N LEU A 18 21.56 -22.94 41.80
CA LEU A 18 21.24 -21.55 41.47
C LEU A 18 22.45 -20.95 40.74
N ALA A 19 22.42 -20.97 39.41
CA ALA A 19 23.27 -20.11 38.60
C ALA A 19 22.47 -18.86 38.27
N SER A 20 22.68 -17.82 39.06
CA SER A 20 22.35 -16.44 38.74
C SER A 20 23.09 -16.04 37.46
N LEU A 21 22.43 -16.18 36.32
CA LEU A 21 22.82 -15.48 35.10
C LEU A 21 22.52 -14.00 35.34
N ALA A 22 23.57 -13.29 35.76
CA ALA A 22 23.67 -11.85 35.66
C ALA A 22 23.16 -11.42 34.29
N GLY A 23 22.18 -10.51 34.28
CA GLY A 23 21.64 -9.95 33.07
C GLY A 23 22.76 -9.34 32.25
N CYS A 24 23.05 -9.95 31.10
CA CYS A 24 23.71 -9.29 30.00
C CYS A 24 22.74 -8.21 29.49
N GLY A 25 22.75 -7.05 30.13
CA GLY A 25 22.26 -5.82 29.56
C GLY A 25 23.17 -5.48 28.37
N GLY A 26 22.91 -6.13 27.23
CA GLY A 26 23.49 -5.71 25.98
C GLY A 26 23.13 -4.24 25.75
N PRO A 27 24.04 -3.42 25.20
CA PRO A 27 23.75 -2.03 24.92
C PRO A 27 22.47 -1.97 24.09
N THR A 28 21.43 -1.36 24.66
CA THR A 28 20.21 -1.08 23.94
C THR A 28 20.63 -0.27 22.72
N ALA A 29 20.44 -0.83 21.52
CA ALA A 29 20.75 -0.13 20.29
C ALA A 29 20.12 1.26 20.39
N PRO A 30 20.89 2.34 20.17
CA PRO A 30 20.36 3.69 20.29
C PRO A 30 19.13 3.78 19.40
N ARG A 31 17.99 4.13 20.01
CA ARG A 31 16.74 4.36 19.29
C ARG A 31 17.05 5.36 18.17
N PRO A 32 16.80 5.03 16.90
CA PRO A 32 17.04 5.95 15.80
C PRO A 32 16.37 7.28 16.13
N ALA A 33 17.12 8.37 15.97
CA ALA A 33 16.55 9.70 16.09
C ALA A 33 15.39 9.81 15.08
N PRO A 34 14.24 10.39 15.46
CA PRO A 34 13.15 10.57 14.51
C PRO A 34 13.65 11.42 13.34
N ALA A 35 13.38 10.95 12.12
CA ALA A 35 13.70 11.69 10.91
C ALA A 35 13.05 13.09 10.96
N PRO A 36 13.68 14.13 10.39
CA PRO A 36 13.08 15.45 10.32
C PRO A 36 11.72 15.39 9.61
N PRO A 37 10.75 16.25 10.00
CA PRO A 37 9.43 16.27 9.37
C PRO A 37 9.56 16.64 7.90
N ILE A 38 8.94 15.84 7.03
CA ILE A 38 8.93 16.08 5.59
C ILE A 38 7.77 17.01 5.24
N VAL A 39 8.08 18.03 4.42
CA VAL A 39 7.14 19.04 3.90
C VAL A 39 6.30 18.41 2.79
N THR A 40 5.00 18.70 2.80
CA THR A 40 4.01 18.18 1.84
C THR A 40 4.22 18.71 0.43
N GLY A 41 3.78 17.96 -0.59
CA GLY A 41 3.80 18.42 -1.98
C GLY A 41 3.07 19.75 -2.19
N GLN A 42 3.33 20.41 -3.32
CA GLN A 42 2.71 21.68 -3.68
C GLN A 42 1.99 21.54 -5.04
N PRO A 43 0.92 22.32 -5.29
CA PRO A 43 0.35 22.38 -6.62
C PRO A 43 1.42 22.93 -7.56
N THR A 44 1.67 22.24 -8.66
CA THR A 44 2.68 22.69 -9.63
C THR A 44 2.16 23.76 -10.57
N GLY A 45 0.85 24.01 -10.56
CA GLY A 45 0.19 24.84 -11.58
C GLY A 45 0.29 24.24 -12.99
N GLY A 46 0.63 22.95 -13.10
CA GLY A 46 0.72 22.23 -14.35
C GLY A 46 -0.64 22.17 -15.07
N ALA A 47 -0.58 22.14 -16.40
CA ALA A 47 -1.72 21.94 -17.27
C ALA A 47 -2.27 20.52 -17.11
N LEU A 48 -3.60 20.35 -17.09
CA LEU A 48 -4.23 19.02 -17.03
C LEU A 48 -4.12 18.27 -18.36
N GLU A 49 -3.98 19.01 -19.47
CA GLU A 49 -4.05 18.48 -20.83
C GLU A 49 -3.07 17.33 -21.11
N PRO A 50 -1.77 17.39 -20.73
CA PRO A 50 -0.86 16.28 -20.93
C PRO A 50 -1.28 15.02 -20.15
N LEU A 51 -1.84 15.21 -18.96
CA LEU A 51 -2.33 14.11 -18.13
C LEU A 51 -3.58 13.46 -18.73
N LEU A 52 -4.51 14.28 -19.23
CA LEU A 52 -5.70 13.79 -19.93
C LEU A 52 -5.34 13.01 -21.20
N GLU A 53 -4.25 13.36 -21.89
CA GLU A 53 -3.76 12.62 -23.05
C GLU A 53 -3.25 11.21 -22.67
N VAL A 54 -2.62 11.06 -21.50
CA VAL A 54 -2.18 9.76 -20.98
C VAL A 54 -3.37 8.93 -20.51
N LEU A 55 -4.28 9.52 -19.72
CA LEU A 55 -5.51 8.86 -19.28
C LEU A 55 -6.40 8.44 -20.45
N GLY A 56 -6.43 9.23 -21.53
CA GLY A 56 -7.17 8.90 -22.75
C GLY A 56 -6.67 7.66 -23.49
N ARG A 57 -5.52 7.11 -23.10
CA ARG A 57 -4.99 5.83 -23.59
C ARG A 57 -4.97 4.76 -22.49
N ALA A 58 -5.57 5.05 -21.33
CA ALA A 58 -5.43 4.29 -20.10
C ALA A 58 -3.96 4.00 -19.75
N GLY A 59 -3.04 4.92 -20.10
CA GLY A 59 -1.62 4.76 -19.83
C GLY A 59 -1.28 4.99 -18.36
N SER A 60 -0.16 4.42 -17.92
CA SER A 60 0.36 4.64 -16.57
C SER A 60 0.93 6.06 -16.43
N LEU A 61 0.74 6.64 -15.25
CA LEU A 61 1.25 7.95 -14.87
C LEU A 61 2.49 7.80 -13.99
N ASP A 62 3.37 8.81 -13.98
CA ASP A 62 4.58 8.82 -13.15
C ASP A 62 4.26 8.81 -11.64
N ALA A 63 3.10 9.36 -11.26
CA ALA A 63 2.62 9.38 -9.89
C ALA A 63 1.21 8.76 -9.81
N ILE A 64 0.99 7.90 -8.82
CA ILE A 64 -0.31 7.25 -8.54
C ILE A 64 -1.37 8.33 -8.32
N CYS A 65 -1.19 9.20 -7.32
CA CYS A 65 -2.01 10.40 -7.19
C CYS A 65 -1.39 11.54 -7.98
N PHE A 66 -2.19 12.26 -8.76
CA PHE A 66 -1.67 13.21 -9.76
C PHE A 66 -2.36 14.58 -9.74
N ALA A 67 -3.53 14.69 -9.11
CA ALA A 67 -4.23 15.96 -8.97
C ALA A 67 -4.98 16.08 -7.65
N TRP A 68 -5.28 17.32 -7.26
CA TRP A 68 -6.02 17.65 -6.05
C TRP A 68 -7.03 18.76 -6.32
N SER A 69 -8.24 18.63 -5.79
CA SER A 69 -9.24 19.71 -5.75
C SER A 69 -9.32 20.29 -4.34
N PRO A 70 -8.87 21.55 -4.13
CA PRO A 70 -9.09 22.25 -2.87
C PRO A 70 -10.58 22.47 -2.58
N ALA A 71 -11.39 22.67 -3.61
CA ALA A 71 -12.83 22.93 -3.48
C ALA A 71 -13.60 21.70 -2.99
N LYS A 72 -13.19 20.50 -3.46
CA LYS A 72 -13.81 19.22 -3.08
C LYS A 72 -13.08 18.51 -1.93
N ALA A 73 -11.92 19.02 -1.50
CA ALA A 73 -11.00 18.32 -0.61
C ALA A 73 -10.78 16.86 -1.05
N THR A 74 -10.45 16.67 -2.33
CA THR A 74 -10.41 15.34 -2.96
C THR A 74 -9.17 15.20 -3.86
N ALA A 75 -8.45 14.09 -3.70
CA ALA A 75 -7.33 13.69 -4.55
C ALA A 75 -7.84 12.83 -5.71
N ALA A 76 -7.22 12.95 -6.89
CA ALA A 76 -7.42 12.05 -8.01
C ALA A 76 -6.18 11.17 -8.18
N CYS A 77 -6.40 9.86 -8.21
CA CYS A 77 -5.34 8.86 -8.29
C CYS A 77 -5.65 7.81 -9.36
N ALA A 78 -4.65 7.48 -10.18
CA ALA A 78 -4.70 6.36 -11.10
C ALA A 78 -4.40 5.08 -10.31
N ILE A 79 -5.33 4.15 -10.38
CA ILE A 79 -5.18 2.81 -9.82
C ILE A 79 -5.19 1.82 -10.97
N GLU A 80 -4.37 0.79 -10.85
CA GLU A 80 -4.21 -0.23 -11.88
C GLU A 80 -3.97 -1.58 -11.23
N SER A 81 -4.40 -2.63 -11.91
CA SER A 81 -4.01 -4.01 -11.63
C SER A 81 -3.83 -4.69 -12.96
N SER A 82 -2.78 -5.47 -13.12
CA SER A 82 -2.45 -6.20 -14.35
C SER A 82 -1.74 -7.50 -14.03
N SER A 83 -2.02 -8.52 -14.82
CA SER A 83 -1.40 -9.84 -14.78
C SER A 83 -1.56 -10.48 -16.16
N ILE A 84 -0.55 -11.20 -16.65
CA ILE A 84 -0.63 -11.94 -17.92
C ILE A 84 -1.84 -12.89 -17.90
N GLN A 85 -2.08 -13.53 -16.75
CA GLN A 85 -3.16 -14.50 -16.59
C GLN A 85 -4.45 -13.89 -16.02
N GLY A 86 -4.36 -12.79 -15.27
CA GLY A 86 -5.47 -12.14 -14.57
C GLY A 86 -6.09 -10.95 -15.32
N GLY A 87 -5.54 -10.58 -16.48
CA GLY A 87 -6.03 -9.44 -17.26
C GLY A 87 -5.48 -8.11 -16.75
N ALA A 88 -6.19 -7.01 -17.00
CA ALA A 88 -5.85 -5.71 -16.44
C ALA A 88 -7.08 -4.83 -16.20
N THR A 89 -7.03 -3.99 -15.18
CA THR A 89 -8.00 -2.93 -14.91
C THR A 89 -7.24 -1.64 -14.69
N VAL A 90 -7.68 -0.55 -15.32
CA VAL A 90 -7.16 0.80 -15.10
C VAL A 90 -8.33 1.70 -14.75
N ALA A 91 -8.20 2.46 -13.66
CA ALA A 91 -9.24 3.39 -13.22
C ALA A 91 -8.65 4.67 -12.63
N VAL A 92 -9.45 5.73 -12.59
CA VAL A 92 -9.18 6.90 -11.77
C VAL A 92 -10.09 6.84 -10.55
N ARG A 93 -9.51 6.82 -9.37
CA ARG A 93 -10.20 6.88 -8.08
C ARG A 93 -10.07 8.28 -7.49
N LEU A 94 -11.19 8.83 -7.06
CA LEU A 94 -11.30 10.08 -6.31
C LEU A 94 -11.36 9.74 -4.82
N LEU A 95 -10.44 10.31 -4.04
CA LEU A 95 -10.26 10.02 -2.61
C LEU A 95 -10.45 11.29 -1.79
N GLY A 96 -11.37 11.29 -0.83
CA GLY A 96 -11.59 12.42 0.07
C GLY A 96 -13.06 12.84 0.15
N GLY A 97 -13.31 14.16 0.14
CA GLY A 97 -14.64 14.74 0.38
C GLY A 97 -15.71 14.41 -0.68
N ALA A 98 -15.31 14.02 -1.89
CA ALA A 98 -16.19 13.60 -2.98
C ALA A 98 -15.64 12.32 -3.64
N PRO A 99 -15.83 11.14 -2.99
CA PRO A 99 -15.27 9.91 -3.50
C PRO A 99 -16.01 9.41 -4.75
N GLY A 100 -15.28 8.74 -5.64
CA GLY A 100 -15.80 8.21 -6.90
C GLY A 100 -14.76 7.37 -7.60
N GLU A 101 -15.17 6.55 -8.56
CA GLU A 101 -14.25 5.73 -9.36
C GLU A 101 -14.73 5.67 -10.80
N TYR A 102 -13.78 5.81 -11.73
CA TYR A 102 -14.00 5.79 -13.17
C TYR A 102 -13.11 4.72 -13.79
N VAL A 103 -13.69 3.58 -14.15
CA VAL A 103 -12.96 2.50 -14.81
C VAL A 103 -12.74 2.88 -16.27
N LEU A 104 -11.47 3.09 -16.64
CA LEU A 104 -11.07 3.51 -17.99
C LEU A 104 -10.86 2.31 -18.91
N TYR A 105 -10.44 1.18 -18.35
CA TYR A 105 -10.16 -0.04 -19.09
C TYR A 105 -10.37 -1.26 -18.21
N ARG A 106 -10.93 -2.32 -18.80
CA ARG A 106 -11.03 -3.65 -18.22
C ARG A 106 -10.74 -4.67 -19.31
N HIS A 107 -9.68 -5.45 -19.12
CA HIS A 107 -9.34 -6.54 -20.01
C HIS A 107 -10.40 -7.65 -19.92
N PRO A 108 -10.75 -8.30 -21.05
CA PRO A 108 -11.61 -9.47 -21.03
C PRO A 108 -11.04 -10.58 -20.14
N GLU A 109 -11.89 -11.20 -19.32
CA GLU A 109 -11.50 -12.25 -18.36
C GLU A 109 -11.05 -13.56 -19.04
N ASP A 110 -11.35 -13.72 -20.33
CA ASP A 110 -11.04 -14.91 -21.13
C ASP A 110 -9.77 -14.78 -21.99
N GLN A 111 -8.98 -13.72 -21.78
CA GLN A 111 -7.80 -13.40 -22.60
C GLN A 111 -6.56 -13.13 -21.75
N GLN A 112 -5.40 -13.42 -22.33
CA GLN A 112 -4.11 -13.06 -21.74
C GLN A 112 -3.81 -11.59 -21.99
N PHE A 113 -3.37 -10.89 -20.95
CA PHE A 113 -3.01 -9.49 -21.05
C PHE A 113 -1.53 -9.33 -21.40
N PHE A 114 -1.26 -8.68 -22.54
CA PHE A 114 0.08 -8.29 -22.95
C PHE A 114 0.24 -6.77 -23.05
N ALA A 115 -0.86 -6.07 -23.33
CA ALA A 115 -0.94 -4.63 -23.43
C ALA A 115 -2.42 -4.20 -23.39
N ILE A 116 -2.63 -2.92 -23.11
CA ILE A 116 -3.94 -2.29 -23.23
C ILE A 116 -4.31 -2.23 -24.72
N ASP A 117 -5.48 -2.76 -25.08
CA ASP A 117 -6.08 -2.53 -26.39
C ASP A 117 -6.73 -1.14 -26.41
N PRO A 118 -6.25 -0.19 -27.25
CA PRO A 118 -6.86 1.14 -27.35
C PRO A 118 -8.34 1.14 -27.73
N ALA A 119 -8.83 0.07 -28.38
CA ALA A 119 -10.25 -0.11 -28.70
C ALA A 119 -11.10 -0.51 -27.49
N GLY A 120 -10.48 -1.10 -26.45
CA GLY A 120 -11.15 -1.48 -25.21
C GLY A 120 -11.22 -0.36 -24.16
N VAL A 121 -10.64 0.81 -24.43
CA VAL A 121 -10.70 1.97 -23.52
C VAL A 121 -12.10 2.59 -23.56
N ASP A 122 -12.71 2.72 -22.38
CA ASP A 122 -14.02 3.37 -22.22
C ASP A 122 -13.89 4.89 -22.39
N ARG A 123 -14.23 5.35 -23.60
CA ARG A 123 -14.19 6.78 -23.96
C ARG A 123 -15.18 7.61 -23.14
N ALA A 124 -16.33 7.07 -22.77
CA ALA A 124 -17.29 7.78 -21.95
C ALA A 124 -16.75 7.99 -20.52
N ALA A 125 -16.06 6.99 -19.96
CA ALA A 125 -15.39 7.12 -18.68
C ALA A 125 -14.23 8.13 -18.72
N VAL A 126 -13.43 8.12 -19.79
CA VAL A 126 -12.36 9.11 -20.02
C VAL A 126 -12.94 10.54 -20.07
N ASP A 127 -14.00 10.75 -20.85
CA ASP A 127 -14.66 12.06 -20.97
C ASP A 127 -15.26 12.50 -19.63
N ALA A 128 -15.84 11.56 -18.87
CA ALA A 128 -16.38 11.83 -17.53
C ALA A 128 -15.28 12.25 -16.55
N VAL A 129 -14.13 11.57 -16.54
CA VAL A 129 -12.97 11.97 -15.73
C VAL A 129 -12.47 13.35 -16.15
N ALA A 130 -12.32 13.62 -17.45
CA ALA A 130 -11.87 14.92 -17.93
C ALA A 130 -12.81 16.06 -17.49
N ALA A 131 -14.12 15.84 -17.60
CA ALA A 131 -15.14 16.78 -17.15
C ALA A 131 -15.11 16.97 -15.63
N GLU A 132 -14.94 15.89 -14.86
CA GLU A 132 -14.87 15.92 -13.40
C GLU A 132 -13.61 16.66 -12.90
N LEU A 133 -12.45 16.40 -13.51
CA LEU A 133 -11.20 17.09 -13.18
C LEU A 133 -11.30 18.59 -13.49
N THR A 134 -11.86 18.94 -14.65
CA THR A 134 -12.00 20.34 -15.07
C THR A 134 -13.03 21.09 -14.21
N SER A 135 -14.26 20.58 -14.13
CA SER A 135 -15.36 21.23 -13.41
C SER A 135 -15.19 21.19 -11.88
N GLY A 136 -14.50 20.16 -11.38
CA GLY A 136 -14.14 20.03 -9.98
C GLY A 136 -12.99 20.92 -9.53
N GLY A 137 -12.38 21.68 -10.45
CA GLY A 137 -11.27 22.58 -10.14
C GLY A 137 -10.03 21.83 -9.64
N TYR A 138 -9.78 20.63 -10.19
CA TYR A 138 -8.57 19.88 -9.87
C TYR A 138 -7.35 20.59 -10.45
N GLN A 139 -6.28 20.61 -9.67
CA GLN A 139 -4.99 21.15 -10.05
C GLN A 139 -4.00 19.99 -10.10
N VAL A 140 -3.18 19.95 -11.16
CA VAL A 140 -2.04 19.02 -11.21
C VAL A 140 -1.16 19.28 -10.01
N TRP A 141 -0.79 18.19 -9.35
CA TRP A 141 -0.06 18.24 -8.11
C TRP A 141 1.13 17.30 -8.19
N ASP A 142 2.32 17.84 -7.97
CA ASP A 142 3.52 17.04 -7.78
C ASP A 142 3.59 16.70 -6.30
N PHE A 143 3.03 15.53 -5.99
CA PHE A 143 3.12 15.01 -4.65
C PHE A 143 4.54 14.54 -4.45
N ALA A 144 5.30 15.18 -3.58
CA ALA A 144 6.56 14.63 -3.08
C ALA A 144 6.24 13.49 -2.10
N PRO A 145 6.17 12.21 -2.54
CA PRO A 145 5.68 11.14 -1.71
C PRO A 145 6.78 10.75 -0.74
N VAL A 146 6.40 10.36 0.47
CA VAL A 146 7.35 9.87 1.47
C VAL A 146 7.26 8.36 1.53
N ALA A 147 8.36 7.69 1.20
CA ALA A 147 8.45 6.24 1.33
C ALA A 147 8.24 5.81 2.79
N VAL A 148 7.34 4.84 2.99
CA VAL A 148 7.12 4.16 4.27
C VAL A 148 7.79 2.79 4.17
N ALA A 149 9.09 2.77 4.45
CA ALA A 149 9.90 1.56 4.35
C ALA A 149 9.47 0.48 5.37
N PRO A 150 9.62 -0.81 5.05
CA PRO A 150 9.39 -1.89 6.00
C PRO A 150 10.19 -1.73 7.30
N GLY A 151 9.54 -1.91 8.45
CA GLY A 151 10.18 -1.75 9.76
C GLY A 151 10.47 -0.30 10.16
N ALA A 152 10.09 0.68 9.34
CA ALA A 152 10.34 2.09 9.60
C ALA A 152 9.15 2.79 10.25
N THR A 153 9.46 3.93 10.87
CA THR A 153 8.49 4.93 11.29
C THR A 153 8.76 6.20 10.49
N ALA A 154 7.74 6.71 9.79
CA ALA A 154 7.82 7.95 9.01
C ALA A 154 6.93 9.02 9.65
N THR A 155 7.37 10.29 9.64
CA THR A 155 6.53 11.42 10.05
C THR A 155 6.34 12.38 8.88
N ILE A 156 5.09 12.55 8.44
CA ILE A 156 4.69 13.34 7.29
C ILE A 156 3.66 14.37 7.74
N ALA A 157 3.97 15.67 7.68
CA ALA A 157 3.02 16.74 7.99
C ALA A 157 2.26 16.58 9.34
N GLY A 158 2.94 16.06 10.37
CA GLY A 158 2.34 15.79 11.69
C GLY A 158 1.68 14.41 11.84
N TRP A 159 1.54 13.65 10.76
CA TRP A 159 1.12 12.25 10.78
C TRP A 159 2.32 11.35 11.03
N THR A 160 2.25 10.46 12.00
CA THR A 160 3.29 9.46 12.24
C THR A 160 2.80 8.10 11.81
N LEU A 161 3.46 7.48 10.84
CA LEU A 161 3.13 6.16 10.32
C LEU A 161 4.19 5.15 10.72
N ARG A 162 3.76 3.92 10.96
CA ARG A 162 4.63 2.77 11.14
C ARG A 162 4.23 1.67 10.16
N ARG A 163 5.21 1.09 9.49
CA ARG A 163 5.05 -0.12 8.69
C ARG A 163 5.80 -1.25 9.36
N THR A 164 5.12 -2.35 9.62
CA THR A 164 5.73 -3.58 10.13
C THR A 164 5.54 -4.68 9.10
N ARG A 165 6.65 -5.31 8.72
CA ARG A 165 6.65 -6.46 7.81
C ARG A 165 6.93 -7.74 8.58
N THR A 166 6.14 -8.77 8.31
CA THR A 166 6.35 -10.12 8.85
C THR A 166 6.52 -11.09 7.70
N ALA A 167 7.59 -11.89 7.70
CA ALA A 167 7.73 -12.99 6.75
C ALA A 167 6.70 -14.09 7.06
N THR A 168 5.93 -14.48 6.05
CA THR A 168 4.86 -15.48 6.18
C THR A 168 5.22 -16.84 5.61
N GLY A 169 6.27 -16.91 4.78
CA GLY A 169 6.75 -18.16 4.20
C GLY A 169 7.45 -17.94 2.87
N THR A 170 7.33 -18.91 1.98
CA THR A 170 7.90 -18.89 0.64
C THR A 170 6.87 -19.49 -0.32
N ASP A 171 6.72 -18.89 -1.50
CA ASP A 171 5.85 -19.35 -2.58
C ASP A 171 6.70 -19.74 -3.81
N GLY A 172 6.12 -20.51 -4.73
CA GLY A 172 6.76 -20.95 -5.98
C GLY A 172 7.27 -22.39 -6.01
N ASP A 173 7.77 -22.79 -7.19
CA ASP A 173 8.37 -24.10 -7.44
C ASP A 173 9.91 -24.04 -7.32
N PRO A 174 10.56 -24.85 -6.48
CA PRO A 174 12.02 -24.92 -6.35
C PRO A 174 12.81 -25.09 -7.66
N GLN A 175 12.19 -25.60 -8.73
CA GLN A 175 12.79 -25.74 -10.05
C GLN A 175 12.70 -24.47 -10.90
N THR A 176 11.70 -23.62 -10.67
CA THR A 176 11.44 -22.42 -11.49
C THR A 176 11.69 -21.11 -10.76
N GLY A 177 11.72 -21.14 -9.43
CA GLY A 177 11.97 -19.99 -8.56
C GLY A 177 11.14 -20.07 -7.28
N THR A 178 11.69 -19.54 -6.19
CA THR A 178 10.96 -19.38 -4.93
C THR A 178 11.04 -17.94 -4.47
N TRP A 179 9.94 -17.42 -3.96
CA TRP A 179 9.80 -16.03 -3.51
C TRP A 179 9.37 -16.00 -2.05
N ASP A 180 10.06 -15.20 -1.24
CA ASP A 180 9.60 -14.96 0.12
C ASP A 180 8.25 -14.24 0.09
N THR A 181 7.36 -14.68 0.98
CA THR A 181 6.08 -14.02 1.19
C THR A 181 6.08 -13.19 2.45
N TYR A 182 5.38 -12.06 2.40
CA TYR A 182 5.31 -11.10 3.50
C TYR A 182 3.89 -10.62 3.74
N ASP A 183 3.62 -10.28 5.00
CA ASP A 183 2.45 -9.51 5.42
C ASP A 183 2.92 -8.15 5.95
N ASP A 184 2.36 -7.08 5.39
CA ASP A 184 2.67 -5.69 5.72
C ASP A 184 1.50 -5.06 6.48
N ARG A 185 1.78 -4.62 7.71
CA ARG A 185 0.83 -3.90 8.55
C ARG A 185 1.21 -2.42 8.64
N LEU A 186 0.25 -1.56 8.32
CA LEU A 186 0.36 -0.11 8.49
C LEU A 186 -0.39 0.35 9.74
N GLU A 187 0.22 1.28 10.48
CA GLU A 187 -0.34 1.83 11.70
C GLU A 187 -0.10 3.34 11.80
N LEU A 188 -1.06 4.04 12.39
CA LEU A 188 -1.00 5.46 12.68
C LEU A 188 -0.65 5.70 14.16
N GLY A 189 0.30 6.59 14.39
CA GLY A 189 0.71 7.06 15.70
C GLY A 189 -0.31 8.05 16.28
N CYS A 190 -0.89 7.68 17.42
CA CYS A 190 -1.87 8.45 18.17
C CYS A 190 -1.31 8.75 19.57
N GLY A 191 -0.30 9.62 19.62
CA GLY A 191 0.48 9.88 20.82
C GLY A 191 1.32 8.67 21.22
N ALA A 192 1.01 8.04 22.36
CA ALA A 192 1.71 6.85 22.83
C ALA A 192 1.15 5.53 22.26
N ARG A 193 0.04 5.58 21.52
CA ARG A 193 -0.64 4.40 20.96
C ARG A 193 -0.43 4.32 19.46
N TRP A 194 -0.51 3.10 18.93
CA TRP A 194 -0.53 2.83 17.49
C TRP A 194 -1.89 2.23 17.13
N SER A 195 -2.56 2.82 16.14
CA SER A 195 -3.84 2.35 15.62
C SER A 195 -3.61 1.68 14.26
N PRO A 196 -4.10 0.45 14.04
CA PRO A 196 -4.02 -0.16 12.71
C PRO A 196 -4.78 0.69 11.69
N LEU A 197 -4.21 0.79 10.49
CA LEU A 197 -4.86 1.38 9.34
C LEU A 197 -5.50 0.27 8.51
N ALA A 198 -6.79 0.42 8.20
CA ALA A 198 -7.47 -0.43 7.24
C ALA A 198 -7.08 0.05 5.84
N VAL A 199 -6.01 -0.52 5.30
CA VAL A 199 -5.65 -0.37 3.89
C VAL A 199 -6.19 -1.58 3.14
N ALA A 200 -6.81 -1.34 1.99
CA ALA A 200 -7.35 -2.38 1.12
C ALA A 200 -6.81 -2.17 -0.29
N GLY A 201 -6.77 -3.25 -1.07
CA GLY A 201 -6.28 -3.25 -2.44
C GLY A 201 -5.07 -4.16 -2.60
N ASP A 202 -4.96 -4.74 -3.81
CA ASP A 202 -4.01 -5.82 -4.09
C ASP A 202 -2.56 -5.36 -3.87
N ALA A 203 -2.24 -4.09 -4.15
CA ALA A 203 -0.88 -3.58 -3.96
C ALA A 203 -0.46 -3.44 -2.48
N PHE A 204 -1.38 -3.19 -1.54
CA PHE A 204 -1.01 -3.00 -0.13
C PHE A 204 -0.68 -4.31 0.60
N GLY A 205 -1.30 -5.41 0.17
CA GLY A 205 -1.20 -6.71 0.83
C GLY A 205 -0.69 -7.83 -0.08
N HIS A 206 -0.08 -7.49 -1.23
CA HIS A 206 0.38 -8.50 -2.17
C HIS A 206 1.44 -9.39 -1.51
N PRO A 207 1.24 -10.72 -1.48
CA PRO A 207 2.10 -11.60 -0.74
C PRO A 207 3.47 -11.78 -1.40
N VAL A 208 3.58 -11.55 -2.71
CA VAL A 208 4.80 -11.76 -3.49
C VAL A 208 5.23 -10.50 -4.23
N GLY A 209 6.52 -10.18 -4.20
CA GLY A 209 6.99 -8.85 -4.59
C GLY A 209 6.97 -7.92 -3.38
N GLU A 210 7.79 -6.87 -3.44
CA GLU A 210 7.93 -5.93 -2.36
C GLU A 210 7.09 -4.69 -2.66
N PRO A 211 5.97 -4.47 -1.95
CA PRO A 211 5.17 -3.28 -2.21
C PRO A 211 5.89 -2.01 -1.76
N GLU A 212 5.97 -1.05 -2.67
CA GLU A 212 6.44 0.29 -2.40
C GLU A 212 5.27 1.13 -1.88
N ILE A 213 5.31 1.47 -0.59
CA ILE A 213 4.26 2.26 0.05
C ILE A 213 4.76 3.68 0.24
N HIS A 214 3.99 4.64 -0.27
CA HIS A 214 4.26 6.05 -0.12
C HIS A 214 3.11 6.74 0.62
N ALA A 215 3.45 7.76 1.40
CA ALA A 215 2.51 8.63 2.09
C ALA A 215 2.62 10.05 1.52
N LEU A 216 1.47 10.67 1.27
CA LEU A 216 1.37 12.07 0.87
C LEU A 216 0.25 12.75 1.66
N VAL A 217 0.32 14.07 1.80
CA VAL A 217 -0.73 14.84 2.46
C VAL A 217 -1.21 15.93 1.53
N ALA A 218 -2.52 15.92 1.26
CA ALA A 218 -3.20 16.83 0.36
C ALA A 218 -4.35 17.51 1.11
N GLY A 219 -4.33 18.84 1.20
CA GLY A 219 -5.33 19.59 1.97
C GLY A 219 -5.50 19.16 3.43
N GLY A 220 -4.43 18.65 4.05
CA GLY A 220 -4.44 18.11 5.41
C GLY A 220 -4.92 16.66 5.55
N GLN A 221 -5.44 16.05 4.47
CA GLN A 221 -5.78 14.64 4.42
C GLN A 221 -4.55 13.81 4.08
N LEU A 222 -4.30 12.76 4.86
CA LEU A 222 -3.29 11.76 4.54
C LEU A 222 -3.84 10.81 3.48
N VAL A 223 -3.06 10.58 2.42
CA VAL A 223 -3.31 9.55 1.41
C VAL A 223 -2.12 8.62 1.39
N LEU A 224 -2.39 7.33 1.38
CA LEU A 224 -1.38 6.30 1.14
C LEU A 224 -1.53 5.78 -0.28
N THR A 225 -0.41 5.58 -0.94
CA THR A 225 -0.34 4.90 -2.23
C THR A 225 0.56 3.68 -2.10
N ALA A 226 0.24 2.62 -2.83
CA ALA A 226 1.06 1.43 -2.90
C ALA A 226 1.23 1.03 -4.36
N SER A 227 2.42 0.60 -4.73
CA SER A 227 2.66 -0.12 -5.99
C SER A 227 3.38 -1.42 -5.70
N VAL A 228 3.13 -2.43 -6.52
CA VAL A 228 3.85 -3.70 -6.48
C VAL A 228 3.99 -4.23 -7.90
N SER A 229 5.09 -4.92 -8.17
CA SER A 229 5.25 -5.74 -9.36
C SER A 229 5.70 -7.13 -8.94
N TRP A 230 5.21 -8.14 -9.65
CA TRP A 230 5.51 -9.54 -9.34
C TRP A 230 5.75 -10.34 -10.63
N ALA A 231 6.48 -11.44 -10.45
CA ALA A 231 6.72 -12.43 -11.48
C ALA A 231 6.75 -13.81 -10.79
N ILE A 232 5.74 -14.64 -11.05
CA ILE A 232 5.55 -15.94 -10.40
C ILE A 232 5.10 -16.95 -11.44
N GLU A 233 5.81 -18.07 -11.59
CA GLU A 233 5.35 -19.22 -12.38
C GLU A 233 4.85 -18.88 -13.81
N GLY A 234 5.54 -17.95 -14.48
CA GLY A 234 5.19 -17.53 -15.84
C GLY A 234 4.06 -16.49 -15.92
N ASP A 235 3.48 -16.10 -14.79
CA ASP A 235 2.68 -14.88 -14.67
C ASP A 235 3.58 -13.69 -14.28
N ASN A 236 3.27 -12.53 -14.85
CA ASN A 236 3.89 -11.27 -14.51
C ASN A 236 2.80 -10.23 -14.38
N GLY A 237 2.89 -9.40 -13.35
CA GLY A 237 1.86 -8.42 -13.08
C GLY A 237 2.36 -7.24 -12.27
N ALA A 238 1.50 -6.24 -12.18
CA ALA A 238 1.71 -5.07 -11.36
C ALA A 238 0.37 -4.55 -10.88
N ALA A 239 0.37 -3.94 -9.71
CA ALA A 239 -0.80 -3.25 -9.17
C ALA A 239 -0.37 -1.93 -8.51
N SER A 240 -1.20 -0.92 -8.65
CA SER A 240 -1.09 0.36 -7.97
C SER A 240 -2.42 0.72 -7.31
N GLU A 241 -2.37 1.08 -6.03
CA GLU A 241 -3.53 1.39 -5.20
C GLU A 241 -3.36 2.70 -4.45
N ALA A 242 -4.48 3.31 -4.06
CA ALA A 242 -4.49 4.50 -3.25
C ALA A 242 -5.68 4.51 -2.29
N VAL A 243 -5.45 4.99 -1.07
CA VAL A 243 -6.46 5.10 -0.01
C VAL A 243 -6.29 6.39 0.78
N ALA A 244 -7.39 7.11 0.99
CA ALA A 244 -7.42 8.23 1.93
C ALA A 244 -7.60 7.72 3.36
N ILE A 245 -6.82 8.28 4.28
CA ILE A 245 -6.86 7.91 5.69
C ILE A 245 -7.72 8.93 6.45
N ASP A 246 -8.93 8.49 6.76
CA ASP A 246 -9.83 9.20 7.66
C ASP A 246 -9.40 8.92 9.10
N ALA A 247 -8.41 9.66 9.62
CA ALA A 247 -7.99 9.44 11.00
C ALA A 247 -9.08 9.80 12.00
N ALA A 248 -9.55 8.77 12.71
CA ALA A 248 -9.91 8.92 14.10
C ALA A 248 -8.81 8.25 14.93
N CYS A 249 -7.97 9.04 15.61
CA CYS A 249 -7.23 8.49 16.74
C CYS A 249 -8.28 8.13 17.80
N PRO A 250 -8.44 6.85 18.18
CA PRO A 250 -9.41 6.46 19.20
C PRO A 250 -9.07 7.22 20.49
N ARG A 251 -10.06 7.95 21.00
CA ARG A 251 -9.95 8.72 22.26
C ARG A 251 -9.74 7.77 23.45
#